data_AF-A0A1C6TV79-F1
#
_entry.id   AF-A0A1C6TV79-F1
#
_cell.length_a   1.000
_cell.length_b   1.000
_cell.length_c   1.000
_cell.angle_alpha   90.00
_cell.angle_beta   90.00
_cell.angle_gamma   90.00
#
_symmetry.space_group_name_H-M   'P 1'
#
loop_
_entity.id
_entity.type
_entity.pdbx_description
1 polymer ?
#
loop_
_entity_poly.entity_id
_entity_poly.type
_entity_poly.pdbx_seq_one_letter_code
_entity_poly.pdbx_strand_id
1 'polypeptide(L)'
;MSEYDYSGTWFSRYNGFSTSQDKDVTVTHDVIITQDGDHLEVRSRPWSASTLKLSLDVTGWVVTGTWSEITDPNGEYRGQRFHGALQLVMDGGGVLTGRWVGFDPFSSRFNTGEWVLARRG
;
A
#
# COMPACT_ATOMS: atom_id res chain seq x y z
N MET A 1 1.24 -6.76 25.96
CA MET A 1 1.90 -7.23 24.73
C MET A 1 3.03 -6.27 24.47
N SER A 2 4.24 -6.75 24.20
CA SER A 2 5.30 -5.88 23.67
C SER A 2 4.80 -5.31 22.33
N GLU A 3 4.96 -4.00 22.16
CA GLU A 3 4.67 -3.31 20.91
C GLU A 3 5.52 -3.95 19.79
N TYR A 4 4.88 -4.29 18.67
CA TYR A 4 5.60 -4.86 17.53
C TYR A 4 6.36 -3.74 16.81
N ASP A 5 7.66 -3.91 16.58
CA ASP A 5 8.44 -2.98 15.76
C ASP A 5 8.21 -3.27 14.28
N TYR A 6 7.55 -2.34 13.60
CA TYR A 6 7.22 -2.38 12.18
C TYR A 6 8.37 -1.87 11.29
N SER A 7 9.40 -1.26 11.87
CA SER A 7 10.46 -0.61 11.11
C SER A 7 11.25 -1.59 10.25
N GLY A 8 11.67 -1.11 9.08
CA GLY A 8 12.56 -1.85 8.18
C GLY A 8 11.99 -2.06 6.79
N THR A 9 12.50 -3.08 6.09
CA THR A 9 12.10 -3.37 4.71
C THR A 9 10.93 -4.34 4.70
N TRP A 10 9.94 -4.05 3.86
CA TRP A 10 8.77 -4.89 3.65
C TRP A 10 8.49 -5.07 2.17
N PHE A 11 7.82 -6.16 1.84
CA PHE A 11 7.25 -6.40 0.52
C PHE A 11 5.76 -6.05 0.55
N SER A 12 5.36 -5.14 -0.33
CA SER A 12 3.98 -4.73 -0.52
C SER A 12 3.42 -5.37 -1.78
N ARG A 13 2.21 -5.93 -1.67
CA ARG A 13 1.45 -6.51 -2.79
C ARG A 13 -0.01 -6.11 -2.66
N TYR A 14 -0.60 -5.61 -3.74
CA TYR A 14 -2.04 -5.37 -3.81
C TYR A 14 -2.58 -5.66 -5.21
N ASN A 15 -3.88 -5.90 -5.28
CA ASN A 15 -4.58 -6.04 -6.55
C ASN A 15 -5.17 -4.69 -6.94
N GLY A 16 -4.79 -4.19 -8.11
CA GLY A 16 -5.42 -3.05 -8.79
C GLY A 16 -6.16 -3.53 -10.05
N PHE A 17 -6.72 -2.58 -10.81
CA PHE A 17 -7.38 -2.85 -12.09
C PHE A 17 -6.64 -2.16 -13.24
N SER A 18 -6.37 -2.89 -14.32
CA SER A 18 -5.82 -2.31 -15.55
C SER A 18 -6.95 -2.07 -16.53
N THR A 19 -7.13 -0.81 -16.93
CA THR A 19 -8.16 -0.41 -17.88
C THR A 19 -7.85 -0.96 -19.27
N SER A 20 -6.59 -0.88 -19.72
CA SER A 20 -6.15 -1.38 -21.02
C SER A 20 -6.29 -2.90 -21.19
N GLN A 21 -6.11 -3.66 -20.11
CA GLN A 21 -6.17 -5.12 -20.12
C GLN A 21 -7.53 -5.68 -19.66
N ASP A 22 -8.45 -4.81 -19.25
CA ASP A 22 -9.77 -5.12 -18.70
C ASP A 22 -9.72 -6.27 -17.67
N LYS A 23 -8.75 -6.20 -16.75
CA LYS A 23 -8.53 -7.24 -15.74
C LYS A 23 -7.82 -6.73 -14.50
N ASP A 24 -7.91 -7.52 -13.44
CA ASP A 24 -7.12 -7.33 -12.23
C ASP A 24 -5.62 -7.53 -12.50
N VAL A 25 -4.83 -6.61 -11.96
CA VAL A 25 -3.37 -6.66 -12.00
C VAL A 25 -2.82 -6.68 -10.59
N THR A 26 -1.87 -7.58 -10.34
CA THR A 26 -1.10 -7.57 -9.10
C THR A 26 0.02 -6.55 -9.23
N VAL A 27 0.07 -5.59 -8.32
CA VAL A 27 1.15 -4.61 -8.20
C VAL A 27 1.98 -4.94 -6.97
N THR A 28 3.30 -4.78 -7.09
CA THR A 28 4.25 -5.09 -6.03
C THR A 28 5.27 -3.99 -5.85
N HIS A 29 5.69 -3.77 -4.61
CA HIS A 29 6.73 -2.81 -4.24
C HIS A 29 7.60 -3.39 -3.12
N ASP A 30 8.91 -3.18 -3.20
CA ASP A 30 9.73 -3.17 -1.98
C ASP A 30 9.58 -1.80 -1.32
N VAL A 31 9.19 -1.79 -0.05
CA VAL A 31 8.91 -0.58 0.72
C VAL A 31 9.78 -0.52 1.97
N ILE A 32 10.01 0.69 2.45
CA ILE A 32 10.64 0.96 3.74
C ILE A 32 9.56 1.52 4.66
N ILE A 33 9.45 0.95 5.86
CA ILE A 33 8.60 1.43 6.94
C ILE A 33 9.48 2.15 7.97
N THR A 34 9.08 3.36 8.33
CA THR A 34 9.60 4.11 9.49
C THR A 34 8.47 4.29 10.50
N GLN A 35 8.74 4.00 11.76
CA GLN A 35 7.77 4.09 12.85
C GLN A 35 8.14 5.22 13.83
N ASP A 36 7.14 6.01 14.22
CA ASP A 36 7.20 6.98 15.30
C ASP A 36 5.98 6.79 16.22
N GLY A 37 6.18 6.12 17.36
CA GLY A 37 5.09 5.63 18.20
C GLY A 37 4.14 4.73 17.43
N ASP A 38 2.85 5.04 17.46
CA ASP A 38 1.80 4.32 16.72
C ASP A 38 1.73 4.74 15.23
N HIS A 39 2.50 5.72 14.78
CA HIS A 39 2.47 6.21 13.41
C HIS A 39 3.50 5.51 12.51
N LEU A 40 3.07 5.06 11.34
CA LEU A 40 3.89 4.42 10.31
C LEU A 40 3.88 5.25 9.02
N GLU A 41 5.05 5.68 8.58
CA GLU A 41 5.27 6.11 7.20
C GLU A 41 5.85 4.95 6.39
N VAL A 42 5.24 4.67 5.24
CA VAL A 42 5.69 3.64 4.31
C VAL A 42 5.96 4.25 2.96
N ARG A 43 7.11 3.96 2.35
CA ARG A 43 7.47 4.49 1.02
C ARG A 43 8.09 3.41 0.16
N SER A 44 7.75 3.37 -1.13
CA SER A 44 8.50 2.55 -2.09
C SER A 44 9.94 3.03 -2.19
N ARG A 45 10.83 2.16 -2.66
CA ARG A 45 12.22 2.56 -2.92
C ARG A 45 12.28 3.66 -3.98
N PRO A 46 13.28 4.57 -3.93
CA PRO A 46 13.35 5.70 -4.87
C PRO A 46 13.47 5.32 -6.35
N TRP A 47 13.80 4.06 -6.66
CA TRP A 47 14.07 3.57 -8.02
C TRP A 47 12.94 2.68 -8.54
N SER A 48 11.80 2.62 -7.83
CA SER A 48 10.60 1.96 -8.34
C SER A 48 9.97 2.78 -9.48
N ALA A 49 9.40 2.10 -10.47
CA ALA A 49 8.78 2.74 -11.62
C ALA A 49 7.59 3.64 -11.23
N SER A 50 6.76 3.19 -10.27
CA SER A 50 5.77 4.02 -9.60
C SER A 50 6.20 4.34 -8.17
N THR A 51 5.70 5.45 -7.61
CA THR A 51 6.02 5.88 -6.24
C THR A 51 4.84 5.63 -5.32
N LEU A 52 4.98 4.69 -4.39
CA LEU A 52 3.97 4.35 -3.38
C LEU A 52 4.29 5.06 -2.05
N LYS A 53 3.26 5.61 -1.41
CA LYS A 53 3.32 6.16 -0.05
C LYS A 53 2.11 5.70 0.77
N LEU A 54 2.36 5.29 2.01
CA LEU A 54 1.33 5.01 3.02
C LEU A 54 1.59 5.86 4.25
N SER A 55 0.52 6.29 4.89
CA SER A 55 0.50 6.96 6.19
C SER A 55 -0.52 6.22 7.04
N LEU A 56 -0.05 5.46 8.01
CA LEU A 56 -0.86 4.51 8.77
C LEU A 56 -0.68 4.73 10.27
N ASP A 57 -1.68 4.38 11.03
CA ASP A 57 -1.67 4.38 12.49
C ASP A 57 -1.99 2.98 13.01
N VAL A 58 -1.34 2.59 14.10
CA VAL A 58 -1.48 1.28 14.75
C VAL A 58 -2.45 1.40 15.93
N THR A 59 -3.39 0.47 16.05
CA THR A 59 -4.24 0.33 17.24
C THR A 59 -4.47 -1.15 17.52
N GLY A 60 -3.71 -1.68 18.48
CA GLY A 60 -3.70 -3.11 18.78
C GLY A 60 -3.15 -3.91 17.60
N TRP A 61 -4.00 -4.74 16.99
CA TRP A 61 -3.64 -5.57 15.82
C TRP A 61 -4.05 -4.93 14.49
N VAL A 62 -4.70 -3.77 14.52
CA VAL A 62 -5.18 -3.07 13.33
C VAL A 62 -4.19 -1.98 12.94
N VAL A 63 -3.88 -1.91 11.65
CA VAL A 63 -3.06 -0.85 11.05
C VAL A 63 -3.87 -0.20 9.94
N THR A 64 -4.21 1.07 10.07
CA THR A 64 -5.17 1.74 9.16
C THR A 64 -4.70 3.14 8.80
N GLY A 65 -5.16 3.67 7.66
CA GLY A 65 -4.83 5.02 7.25
C GLY A 65 -5.04 5.24 5.77
N THR A 66 -4.11 5.95 5.13
CA THR A 66 -4.21 6.34 3.72
C THR A 66 -3.07 5.81 2.88
N TRP A 67 -3.36 5.65 1.59
CA TRP A 67 -2.38 5.31 0.57
C TRP A 67 -2.43 6.33 -0.56
N SER A 68 -1.29 6.54 -1.21
CA SER A 68 -1.24 7.23 -2.50
C SER A 68 -0.14 6.65 -3.38
N GLU A 69 -0.40 6.62 -4.67
CA GLU A 69 0.55 6.16 -5.67
C GLU A 69 0.61 7.14 -6.83
N ILE A 70 1.82 7.44 -7.28
CA ILE A 70 2.07 8.10 -8.57
C ILE A 70 2.56 7.02 -9.52
N THR A 71 1.81 6.73 -10.58
CA THR A 71 2.15 5.65 -11.53
C THR A 71 3.40 5.97 -12.33
N ASP A 72 3.94 4.99 -13.06
CA ASP A 72 5.05 5.24 -14.00
C ASP A 72 4.67 6.33 -15.02
N PRO A 73 5.46 7.41 -15.17
CA PRO A 73 5.26 8.43 -16.22
C PRO A 73 5.25 7.87 -17.64
N ASN A 74 5.92 6.74 -17.88
CA ASN A 74 5.98 6.05 -19.16
C ASN A 74 4.92 4.92 -19.28
N GLY A 75 4.13 4.69 -18.23
CA GLY A 75 3.09 3.67 -18.19
C GLY A 75 1.75 4.15 -18.75
N GLU A 76 0.76 3.24 -18.74
CA GLU A 76 -0.62 3.49 -19.21
C GLU A 76 -1.23 4.76 -18.61
N TYR A 77 -1.06 4.93 -17.30
CA TYR A 77 -1.63 6.05 -16.54
C TYR A 77 -0.72 7.29 -16.49
N ARG A 78 0.43 7.29 -17.17
CA ARG A 78 1.28 8.47 -17.43
C ARG A 78 1.56 9.37 -16.21
N GLY A 79 1.95 8.78 -15.09
CA GLY A 79 2.25 9.58 -13.89
C GLY A 79 1.02 10.07 -13.11
N GLN A 80 -0.17 9.53 -13.40
CA GLN A 80 -1.39 9.85 -12.64
C GLN A 80 -1.22 9.50 -11.17
N ARG A 81 -1.80 10.36 -10.31
CA ARG A 81 -1.88 10.13 -8.88
C ARG A 81 -3.20 9.46 -8.51
N PHE A 82 -3.10 8.36 -7.79
CA PHE A 82 -4.21 7.66 -7.12
C PHE A 82 -4.04 7.73 -5.61
N HIS A 83 -5.15 7.66 -4.88
CA HIS A 83 -5.15 7.65 -3.42
C HIS A 83 -6.44 7.08 -2.84
N GLY A 84 -6.40 6.76 -1.56
CA GLY A 84 -7.57 6.31 -0.82
C GLY A 84 -7.24 5.86 0.60
N ALA A 85 -8.07 4.98 1.14
CA ALA A 85 -7.94 4.43 2.49
C ALA A 85 -7.49 2.97 2.47
N LEU A 86 -6.78 2.56 3.51
CA LEU A 86 -6.23 1.23 3.69
C LEU A 86 -6.47 0.77 5.12
N GLN A 87 -6.94 -0.47 5.30
CA GLN A 87 -7.06 -1.10 6.61
C GLN A 87 -6.46 -2.51 6.54
N LEU A 88 -5.55 -2.79 7.46
CA LEU A 88 -4.78 -4.02 7.58
C LEU A 88 -4.91 -4.59 9.00
N VAL A 89 -4.70 -5.90 9.11
CA VAL A 89 -4.65 -6.64 10.38
C VAL A 89 -3.34 -7.43 10.41
N MET A 90 -2.66 -7.35 11.54
CA MET A 90 -1.44 -8.10 11.82
C MET A 90 -1.78 -9.55 12.19
N ASP A 91 -1.20 -10.51 11.47
CA ASP A 91 -1.31 -11.94 11.79
C ASP A 91 0.05 -12.48 12.26
N GLY A 92 0.15 -12.82 13.55
CA GLY A 92 1.31 -13.52 14.10
C GLY A 92 2.66 -12.78 14.08
N GLY A 93 2.70 -11.54 13.61
CA GLY A 93 3.92 -10.74 13.46
C GLY A 93 4.56 -10.90 12.08
N GLY A 94 4.90 -9.77 11.45
CA GLY A 94 5.63 -9.74 10.18
C GLY A 94 4.78 -9.91 8.92
N VAL A 95 3.47 -10.11 9.06
CA VAL A 95 2.52 -10.07 7.93
C VAL A 95 1.29 -9.24 8.32
N LEU A 96 0.98 -8.26 7.49
CA LEU A 96 -0.23 -7.45 7.54
C LEU A 96 -1.08 -7.78 6.33
N THR A 97 -2.35 -8.11 6.54
CA THR A 97 -3.31 -8.40 5.46
C THR A 97 -4.55 -7.54 5.59
N GLY A 98 -5.14 -7.14 4.48
CA GLY A 98 -6.36 -6.35 4.53
C GLY A 98 -6.81 -5.88 3.16
N ARG A 99 -7.46 -4.72 3.13
CA ARG A 99 -8.09 -4.17 1.93
C ARG A 99 -7.92 -2.68 1.82
N TRP A 100 -7.86 -2.21 0.58
CA TRP A 100 -7.91 -0.80 0.24
C TRP A 100 -9.23 -0.42 -0.39
N VAL A 101 -9.54 0.87 -0.34
CA VAL A 101 -10.52 1.55 -1.19
C VAL A 101 -9.86 2.76 -1.82
N GLY A 102 -10.18 3.05 -3.08
CA GLY A 102 -9.64 4.18 -3.81
C GLY A 102 -10.60 4.68 -4.88
N PHE A 103 -10.44 5.94 -5.24
CA PHE A 103 -11.24 6.58 -6.28
C PHE A 103 -10.52 6.51 -7.62
N ASP A 104 -11.22 6.01 -8.64
CA ASP A 104 -10.75 6.08 -10.01
C ASP A 104 -11.28 7.36 -10.69
N PRO A 105 -10.39 8.31 -11.03
CA PRO A 105 -10.79 9.58 -11.65
C PRO A 105 -11.38 9.41 -13.06
N PHE A 106 -11.14 8.28 -13.74
CA PHE A 106 -11.64 8.07 -15.10
C PHE A 106 -13.04 7.45 -15.14
N SER A 107 -13.36 6.56 -14.19
CA SER A 107 -14.68 5.91 -14.11
C SER A 107 -15.63 6.51 -13.08
N SER A 108 -15.15 7.43 -12.23
CA SER A 108 -15.90 7.98 -11.09
C SER A 108 -16.44 6.90 -10.13
N ARG A 109 -15.75 5.77 -10.03
CA ARG A 109 -16.11 4.65 -9.16
C ARG A 109 -15.09 4.48 -8.05
N PHE A 110 -15.55 3.88 -6.95
CA PHE A 110 -14.68 3.35 -5.92
C PHE A 110 -14.28 1.93 -6.31
N ASN A 111 -12.99 1.67 -6.24
CA ASN A 111 -12.42 0.35 -6.38
C ASN A 111 -11.91 -0.12 -5.02
N THR A 112 -11.94 -1.43 -4.80
CA THR A 112 -11.39 -2.06 -3.60
C THR A 112 -10.59 -3.28 -4.00
N GLY A 113 -9.54 -3.58 -3.25
CA GLY A 113 -8.75 -4.78 -3.49
C GLY A 113 -8.02 -5.25 -2.23
N GLU A 114 -7.48 -6.45 -2.29
CA GLU A 114 -6.64 -6.99 -1.23
C GLU A 114 -5.28 -6.28 -1.19
N TRP A 115 -4.72 -6.15 0.01
CA TRP A 115 -3.38 -5.65 0.25
C TRP A 115 -2.68 -6.52 1.28
N VAL A 116 -1.43 -6.89 1.00
CA VAL A 116 -0.53 -7.58 1.91
C VAL A 116 0.77 -6.79 2.04
N LEU A 117 1.22 -6.56 3.28
CA LEU A 117 2.59 -6.18 3.59
C LEU A 117 3.26 -7.34 4.34
N ALA A 118 4.43 -7.78 3.88
CA ALA A 118 5.21 -8.84 4.52
C ALA A 118 6.63 -8.37 4.83
N ARG A 119 7.10 -8.55 6.06
CA ARG A 119 8.44 -8.12 6.50
C ARG A 119 9.51 -8.88 5.71
N ARG A 120 10.55 -8.18 5.28
CA ARG A 120 11.74 -8.75 4.64
C ARG A 120 12.90 -8.67 5.63
N GLY A 121 13.35 -9.84 6.12
CA GLY A 121 14.63 -10.05 6.82
C GLY A 121 14.85 -9.23 8.07
#